data_AF-A0A259YDT7-F1
#
_entry.id   AF-A0A259YDT7-F1
#
_cell.length_a   1.000
_cell.length_b   1.000
_cell.length_c   1.000
_cell.angle_alpha   90.00
_cell.angle_beta   90.00
_cell.angle_gamma   90.00
#
_symmetry.space_group_name_H-M   'P 1'
#
loop_
_entity.id
_entity.type
_entity.pdbx_description
1 polymer ?
#
loop_
_entity_poly.entity_id
_entity_poly.type
_entity_poly.pdbx_seq_one_letter_code
_entity_poly.pdbx_strand_id
1 'polypeptide(L)'
;MARTAAIFAMGSGLTVAALSGTATASAAPVNCVSPPSANDIQVDDTASCGATSNGTGRATAGAADSGTAVSVNDGPGATTTYANGYGVALGASKNAGTAYALALGGGIAHSWADAGQTTLAVAGWGSGATSEAQGVDCVGPLSLALNLTSGQFCVLGS
;
A
#
# COMPACT_ATOMS: atom_id res chain seq x y z
N MET A 1 -19.04 22.67 27.54
CA MET A 1 -19.12 22.09 28.90
C MET A 1 -18.44 20.73 28.86
N ALA A 2 -17.59 20.48 29.85
CA ALA A 2 -16.50 19.50 29.88
C ALA A 2 -16.92 18.01 29.84
N ARG A 3 -15.98 17.13 29.42
CA ARG A 3 -15.49 16.01 30.25
C ARG A 3 -14.05 15.60 29.88
N THR A 4 -13.18 15.72 30.88
CA THR A 4 -11.80 15.24 30.98
C THR A 4 -11.76 13.74 31.31
N ALA A 5 -10.78 13.00 30.79
CA ALA A 5 -10.19 11.79 31.40
C ALA A 5 -8.74 11.64 30.86
N ALA A 6 -7.72 12.05 31.63
CA ALA A 6 -6.88 11.22 32.53
C ALA A 6 -5.80 10.42 31.75
N ILE A 7 -4.58 10.96 31.59
CA ILE A 7 -3.39 10.74 32.45
C ILE A 7 -3.08 9.26 32.69
N PHE A 8 -2.06 8.76 31.99
CA PHE A 8 -1.17 7.70 32.51
C PHE A 8 0.21 8.31 32.71
N ALA A 9 0.68 8.28 33.95
CA ALA A 9 1.98 8.77 34.36
C ALA A 9 2.87 7.60 34.83
N MET A 10 4.17 7.79 34.61
CA MET A 10 5.35 7.19 35.27
C MET A 10 5.83 5.81 34.81
N GLY A 11 7.10 5.79 34.37
CA GLY A 11 7.87 4.55 34.17
C GLY A 11 9.28 4.77 33.60
N SER A 12 10.08 5.61 34.26
CA SER A 12 11.56 5.58 34.34
C SER A 12 12.42 5.00 33.19
N GLY A 13 13.21 5.89 32.56
CA GLY A 13 14.61 5.63 32.24
C GLY A 13 14.96 5.24 30.81
N LEU A 14 15.21 6.22 29.94
CA LEU A 14 16.20 6.09 28.86
C LEU A 14 16.69 7.48 28.45
N THR A 15 17.96 7.75 28.72
CA THR A 15 18.68 8.90 28.16
C THR A 15 18.93 8.65 26.68
N VAL A 16 18.30 9.42 25.79
CA VAL A 16 18.70 9.50 24.39
C VAL A 16 18.95 10.97 24.07
N ALA A 17 20.23 11.30 23.97
CA ALA A 17 20.69 12.51 23.30
C ALA A 17 20.33 12.41 21.81
N ALA A 18 19.92 13.55 21.25
CA ALA A 18 19.69 13.80 19.82
C ALA A 18 18.59 12.95 19.16
N LEU A 19 17.50 13.61 18.77
CA LEU A 19 17.08 13.64 17.38
C LEU A 19 16.10 14.81 17.25
N SER A 20 16.51 15.82 16.50
CA SER A 20 15.63 16.77 15.84
C SER A 20 14.70 16.01 14.89
N GLY A 21 13.68 15.37 15.44
CA GLY A 21 12.62 14.73 14.69
C GLY A 21 11.58 15.78 14.37
N THR A 22 11.51 16.21 13.11
CA THR A 22 10.31 16.84 12.58
C THR A 22 9.15 15.92 12.92
N ALA A 23 8.27 16.36 13.83
CA ALA A 23 7.02 15.67 14.07
C ALA A 23 6.26 15.64 12.74
N THR A 24 6.35 14.54 12.00
CA THR A 24 5.50 14.33 10.84
C THR A 24 4.13 14.07 11.43
N ALA A 25 3.22 15.03 11.28
CA ALA A 25 1.81 14.77 11.47
C ALA A 25 1.44 13.67 10.47
N SER A 26 1.42 12.43 10.93
CA SER A 26 0.93 11.31 10.13
C SER A 26 -0.58 11.36 10.25
N ALA A 27 -1.26 11.63 9.14
CA ALA A 27 -2.70 11.47 9.08
C ALA A 27 -3.03 10.00 9.40
N ALA A 28 -4.11 9.76 10.15
CA ALA A 28 -4.57 8.40 10.37
C ALA A 28 -4.84 7.75 9.00
N PRO A 29 -4.29 6.56 8.72
CA PRO A 29 -4.46 5.94 7.41
C PRO A 29 -5.94 5.61 7.15
N VAL A 30 -6.43 5.92 5.96
CA VAL A 30 -7.71 5.41 5.46
C VAL A 30 -7.51 3.99 4.98
N ASN A 31 -8.42 3.10 5.38
CA ASN A 31 -8.30 1.69 5.09
C ASN A 31 -9.61 1.15 4.54
N CYS A 32 -9.52 0.46 3.40
CA CYS A 32 -10.63 -0.14 2.70
C CYS A 32 -10.43 -1.65 2.65
N VAL A 33 -11.47 -2.43 2.94
CA VAL A 33 -11.38 -3.90 2.96
C VAL A 33 -12.62 -4.52 2.34
N SER A 34 -12.40 -5.51 1.46
CA SER A 34 -13.45 -6.32 0.88
C SER A 34 -13.04 -7.80 0.83
N PRO A 35 -13.80 -8.74 1.43
CA PRO A 35 -14.92 -8.58 2.38
C PRO A 35 -14.49 -8.01 3.77
N PRO A 36 -15.42 -7.52 4.62
CA PRO A 36 -16.85 -7.80 4.63
C PRO A 36 -17.69 -6.94 3.68
N SER A 37 -17.21 -5.77 3.28
CA SER A 37 -17.90 -4.90 2.33
C SER A 37 -17.78 -5.46 0.91
N ALA A 38 -18.85 -5.41 0.11
CA ALA A 38 -18.78 -5.84 -1.29
C ALA A 38 -17.87 -4.92 -2.13
N ASN A 39 -17.96 -3.62 -1.88
CA ASN A 39 -17.08 -2.58 -2.40
C ASN A 39 -16.93 -1.53 -1.30
N ASP A 40 -15.69 -1.22 -0.91
CA ASP A 40 -15.37 -0.25 0.14
C ASP A 40 -14.53 0.86 -0.46
N ILE A 41 -15.04 2.08 -0.43
CA ILE A 41 -14.37 3.27 -0.95
C ILE A 41 -14.45 4.32 0.13
N GLN A 42 -13.29 4.79 0.58
CA GLN A 42 -13.17 5.79 1.64
C GLN A 42 -12.29 6.93 1.16
N VAL A 43 -12.67 8.13 1.55
CA VAL A 43 -11.88 9.35 1.36
C VAL A 43 -11.89 10.09 2.69
N ASP A 44 -10.71 10.38 3.22
CA ASP A 44 -10.53 11.20 4.42
C ASP A 44 -9.53 12.31 4.09
N ASP A 45 -10.01 13.55 4.17
CA ASP A 45 -9.32 14.75 3.71
C ASP A 45 -8.71 14.62 2.30
N THR A 46 -7.44 14.23 2.24
CA THR A 46 -6.67 14.12 0.99
C THR A 46 -6.26 12.70 0.65
N ALA A 47 -6.44 11.74 1.55
CA ALA A 47 -6.11 10.34 1.33
C ALA A 47 -7.35 9.57 0.85
N SER A 48 -7.17 8.62 -0.06
CA SER A 48 -8.28 7.81 -0.57
C SER A 48 -7.91 6.34 -0.76
N CYS A 49 -8.86 5.46 -0.49
CA CYS A 49 -8.72 4.04 -0.79
C CYS A 49 -9.96 3.47 -1.48
N GLY A 50 -9.76 2.37 -2.20
CA GLY A 50 -10.82 1.55 -2.78
C GLY A 50 -10.45 0.08 -2.72
N ALA A 51 -11.35 -0.77 -2.22
CA ALA A 51 -11.18 -2.22 -2.16
C ALA A 51 -12.45 -2.93 -2.64
N THR A 52 -12.30 -3.83 -3.60
CA THR A 52 -13.39 -4.72 -4.07
C THR A 52 -12.86 -6.12 -4.26
N SER A 53 -13.54 -7.11 -3.69
CA SER A 53 -13.29 -8.52 -3.93
C SER A 53 -14.57 -9.18 -4.42
N ASN A 54 -14.53 -9.74 -5.62
CA ASN A 54 -15.55 -10.62 -6.15
C ASN A 54 -15.11 -12.07 -5.94
N GLY A 55 -15.93 -12.92 -5.32
CA GLY A 55 -15.58 -14.33 -5.04
C GLY A 55 -15.00 -14.57 -3.63
N THR A 56 -14.08 -15.52 -3.51
CA THR A 56 -13.61 -16.04 -2.20
C THR A 56 -12.33 -15.40 -1.68
N GLY A 57 -11.68 -14.55 -2.47
CA GLY A 57 -10.44 -13.86 -2.10
C GLY A 57 -10.68 -12.56 -1.33
N ARG A 58 -9.62 -11.75 -1.21
CA ARG A 58 -9.64 -10.51 -0.42
C ARG A 58 -8.93 -9.35 -1.12
N ALA A 59 -9.51 -8.16 -1.01
CA ALA A 59 -8.90 -6.90 -1.38
C ALA A 59 -8.70 -6.03 -0.13
N THR A 60 -7.51 -5.49 0.04
CA THR A 60 -7.17 -4.53 1.10
C THR A 60 -6.43 -3.35 0.48
N ALA A 61 -6.89 -2.14 0.75
CA ALA A 61 -6.24 -0.91 0.31
C ALA A 61 -6.05 0.04 1.51
N GLY A 62 -4.88 0.64 1.65
CA GLY A 62 -4.60 1.63 2.67
C GLY A 62 -3.96 2.89 2.07
N ALA A 63 -4.35 4.06 2.53
CA ALA A 63 -3.72 5.31 2.10
C ALA A 63 -3.51 6.30 3.26
N ALA A 64 -2.43 7.07 3.19
CA ALA A 64 -2.11 8.12 4.16
C ALA A 64 -1.43 9.30 3.44
N ASP A 65 -1.34 10.47 4.10
CA ASP A 65 -0.56 11.63 3.63
C ASP A 65 -0.80 11.96 2.14
N SER A 66 -2.08 12.13 1.76
CA SER A 66 -2.51 12.39 0.37
C SER A 66 -2.26 11.25 -0.64
N GLY A 67 -2.01 10.03 -0.18
CA GLY A 67 -1.89 8.84 -1.02
C GLY A 67 -3.22 8.35 -1.58
N THR A 68 -3.16 7.56 -2.65
CA THR A 68 -4.31 6.88 -3.25
C THR A 68 -4.01 5.41 -3.47
N ALA A 69 -4.84 4.52 -2.91
CA ALA A 69 -4.64 3.07 -3.03
C ALA A 69 -5.89 2.34 -3.53
N VAL A 70 -5.76 1.51 -4.56
CA VAL A 70 -6.86 0.75 -5.14
C VAL A 70 -6.49 -0.73 -5.23
N SER A 71 -7.32 -1.58 -4.62
CA SER A 71 -7.16 -3.03 -4.57
C SER A 71 -8.38 -3.74 -5.14
N VAL A 72 -8.16 -4.59 -6.15
CA VAL A 72 -9.22 -5.39 -6.78
C VAL A 72 -8.86 -6.86 -6.74
N ASN A 73 -9.78 -7.72 -6.31
CA ASN A 73 -9.63 -9.17 -6.41
C ASN A 73 -10.84 -9.79 -7.12
N ASP A 74 -10.60 -10.74 -8.03
CA ASP A 74 -11.65 -11.51 -8.71
C ASP A 74 -11.37 -13.02 -8.67
N GLY A 75 -12.13 -13.73 -7.84
CA GLY A 75 -11.98 -15.15 -7.55
C GLY A 75 -11.19 -15.41 -6.25
N PRO A 76 -10.55 -16.59 -6.12
CA PRO A 76 -9.62 -16.83 -5.02
C PRO A 76 -8.38 -15.94 -5.15
N GLY A 77 -7.69 -15.66 -4.05
CA GLY A 77 -6.46 -14.85 -4.07
C GLY A 77 -6.52 -13.64 -3.13
N ALA A 78 -5.53 -12.75 -3.28
CA ALA A 78 -5.49 -11.53 -2.49
C ALA A 78 -4.80 -10.37 -3.22
N THR A 79 -5.33 -9.17 -3.07
CA THR A 79 -4.66 -7.94 -3.48
C THR A 79 -4.48 -7.03 -2.29
N THR A 80 -3.27 -6.51 -2.10
CA THR A 80 -2.96 -5.53 -1.06
C THR A 80 -2.26 -4.32 -1.66
N THR A 81 -2.81 -3.14 -1.45
CA THR A 81 -2.21 -1.89 -1.91
C THR A 81 -2.02 -0.90 -0.77
N TYR A 82 -0.92 -0.19 -0.77
CA TYR A 82 -0.66 0.88 0.18
C TYR A 82 -0.01 2.09 -0.48
N ALA A 83 -0.53 3.29 -0.20
CA ALA A 83 0.01 4.53 -0.75
C ALA A 83 0.19 5.62 0.33
N ASN A 84 1.34 6.28 0.33
CA ASN A 84 1.60 7.41 1.21
C ASN A 84 2.25 8.58 0.45
N GLY A 85 2.12 9.79 0.99
CA GLY A 85 2.92 10.95 0.61
C GLY A 85 2.70 11.36 -0.84
N TYR A 86 1.45 11.50 -1.28
CA TYR A 86 1.04 11.72 -2.68
C TYR A 86 1.30 10.53 -3.62
N GLY A 87 1.67 9.36 -3.10
CA GLY A 87 1.87 8.15 -3.91
C GLY A 87 0.57 7.54 -4.42
N VAL A 88 0.68 6.70 -5.45
CA VAL A 88 -0.44 5.95 -6.04
C VAL A 88 -0.11 4.46 -6.12
N ALA A 89 -0.90 3.62 -5.45
CA ALA A 89 -0.76 2.17 -5.47
C ALA A 89 -1.98 1.52 -6.10
N LEU A 90 -1.78 0.76 -7.17
CA LEU A 90 -2.81 0.04 -7.88
C LEU A 90 -2.47 -1.45 -7.90
N GLY A 91 -3.44 -2.26 -7.50
CA GLY A 91 -3.29 -3.70 -7.37
C GLY A 91 -4.50 -4.40 -7.93
N ALA A 92 -4.25 -5.51 -8.63
CA ALA A 92 -5.32 -6.42 -9.00
C ALA A 92 -4.89 -7.89 -9.00
N SER A 93 -5.79 -8.78 -8.58
CA SER A 93 -5.57 -10.22 -8.60
C SER A 93 -6.76 -10.97 -9.18
N LYS A 94 -6.50 -12.04 -9.93
CA LYS A 94 -7.54 -12.99 -10.37
C LYS A 94 -7.05 -14.44 -10.34
N ASN A 95 -7.98 -15.39 -10.37
CA ASN A 95 -7.69 -16.85 -10.44
C ASN A 95 -6.60 -17.33 -9.47
N ALA A 96 -6.73 -17.05 -8.17
CA ALA A 96 -5.75 -17.37 -7.11
C ALA A 96 -4.46 -16.54 -7.14
N GLY A 97 -4.39 -15.49 -7.96
CA GLY A 97 -3.27 -14.54 -7.95
C GLY A 97 -3.15 -13.77 -6.63
N THR A 98 -1.93 -13.35 -6.31
CA THR A 98 -1.62 -12.52 -5.16
C THR A 98 -0.79 -11.30 -5.58
N ALA A 99 -1.34 -10.09 -5.44
CA ALA A 99 -0.69 -8.86 -5.89
C ALA A 99 -0.43 -7.90 -4.73
N TYR A 100 0.75 -7.27 -4.73
CA TYR A 100 1.16 -6.28 -3.74
C TYR A 100 1.68 -5.02 -4.44
N ALA A 101 1.09 -3.86 -4.14
CA ALA A 101 1.57 -2.58 -4.66
C ALA A 101 1.80 -1.57 -3.52
N LEU A 102 3.00 -1.01 -3.41
CA LEU A 102 3.36 -0.03 -2.38
C LEU A 102 3.95 1.22 -3.00
N ALA A 103 3.32 2.36 -2.78
CA ALA A 103 3.77 3.65 -3.30
C ALA A 103 4.09 4.61 -2.16
N LEU A 104 5.29 5.20 -2.22
CA LEU A 104 5.80 6.14 -1.22
C LEU A 104 6.13 7.46 -1.90
N GLY A 105 5.76 8.58 -1.30
CA GLY A 105 6.35 9.88 -1.65
C GLY A 105 6.13 10.35 -3.10
N GLY A 106 4.94 10.14 -3.66
CA GLY A 106 4.64 10.49 -5.06
C GLY A 106 5.05 9.41 -6.06
N GLY A 107 5.49 8.24 -5.59
CA GLY A 107 5.73 7.08 -6.43
C GLY A 107 4.45 6.47 -6.99
N ILE A 108 4.58 5.68 -8.06
CA ILE A 108 3.48 4.93 -8.69
C ILE A 108 3.82 3.44 -8.72
N ALA A 109 3.09 2.65 -7.94
CA ALA A 109 3.25 1.20 -7.89
C ALA A 109 2.04 0.52 -8.54
N HIS A 110 2.30 -0.35 -9.51
CA HIS A 110 1.29 -1.16 -10.18
C HIS A 110 1.61 -2.65 -10.05
N SER A 111 0.68 -3.44 -9.53
CA SER A 111 0.88 -4.89 -9.42
C SER A 111 -0.34 -5.67 -9.88
N TRP A 112 -0.11 -6.65 -10.75
CA TRP A 112 -1.18 -7.51 -11.27
C TRP A 112 -0.78 -8.98 -11.25
N ALA A 113 -1.60 -9.80 -10.60
CA ALA A 113 -1.40 -11.25 -10.50
C ALA A 113 -2.58 -12.05 -11.07
N ASP A 114 -2.27 -13.13 -11.78
CA ASP A 114 -3.27 -14.07 -12.31
C ASP A 114 -2.82 -15.52 -12.11
N ALA A 115 -3.74 -16.48 -12.15
CA ALA A 115 -3.47 -17.91 -12.25
C ALA A 115 -2.47 -18.42 -11.20
N GLY A 116 -2.67 -18.06 -9.94
CA GLY A 116 -1.78 -18.44 -8.83
C GLY A 116 -0.47 -17.65 -8.74
N GLN A 117 -0.27 -16.64 -9.60
CA GLN A 117 0.95 -15.84 -9.58
C GLN A 117 1.09 -15.01 -8.31
N THR A 118 2.32 -14.65 -7.96
CA THR A 118 2.57 -13.64 -6.92
C THR A 118 3.43 -12.52 -7.49
N THR A 119 2.92 -11.29 -7.40
CA THR A 119 3.58 -10.08 -7.90
C THR A 119 3.71 -9.04 -6.80
N LEU A 120 4.80 -8.28 -6.85
CA LEU A 120 5.09 -7.19 -5.92
C LEU A 120 5.68 -6.01 -6.69
N ALA A 121 5.17 -4.81 -6.46
CA ALA A 121 5.70 -3.55 -6.97
C ALA A 121 5.83 -2.55 -5.82
N VAL A 122 6.99 -1.90 -5.71
CA VAL A 122 7.29 -0.88 -4.71
C VAL A 122 7.91 0.32 -5.44
N ALA A 123 7.28 1.47 -5.33
CA ALA A 123 7.75 2.72 -5.91
C ALA A 123 8.03 3.75 -4.80
N GLY A 124 9.24 4.29 -4.80
CA GLY A 124 9.68 5.37 -3.91
C GLY A 124 9.38 6.77 -4.46
N TRP A 125 10.05 7.77 -3.88
CA TRP A 125 9.78 9.17 -4.20
C TRP A 125 9.98 9.52 -5.68
N GLY A 126 8.90 9.93 -6.33
CA GLY A 126 8.92 10.33 -7.75
C GLY A 126 9.31 9.21 -8.72
N SER A 127 9.17 7.95 -8.30
CA SER A 127 9.56 6.78 -9.09
C SER A 127 8.38 5.87 -9.43
N GLY A 128 8.64 4.80 -10.17
CA GLY A 128 7.62 3.91 -10.72
C GLY A 128 8.06 2.46 -10.64
N ALA A 129 7.14 1.56 -10.29
CA ALA A 129 7.37 0.12 -10.31
C ALA A 129 6.11 -0.59 -10.83
N THR A 130 6.30 -1.50 -11.77
CA THR A 130 5.23 -2.32 -12.34
C THR A 130 5.61 -3.79 -12.27
N SER A 131 4.72 -4.63 -11.75
CA SER A 131 4.91 -6.09 -11.77
C SER A 131 3.64 -6.80 -12.23
N GLU A 132 3.73 -7.47 -13.37
CA GLU A 132 2.61 -8.14 -14.03
C GLU A 132 3.04 -9.52 -14.55
N ALA A 133 2.11 -10.28 -15.13
CA ALA A 133 2.42 -11.58 -15.72
C ALA A 133 3.37 -11.49 -16.92
N GLN A 134 3.27 -10.40 -17.69
CA GLN A 134 4.04 -10.16 -18.90
C GLN A 134 5.47 -9.69 -18.58
N GLY A 135 5.69 -9.12 -17.41
CA GLY A 135 7.02 -8.75 -16.94
C GLY A 135 7.02 -7.72 -15.82
N VAL A 136 8.21 -7.20 -15.55
CA VAL A 136 8.48 -6.22 -14.50
C VAL A 136 9.19 -5.00 -15.10
N ASP A 137 8.89 -3.82 -14.56
CA ASP A 137 9.48 -2.56 -14.98
C ASP A 137 9.73 -1.64 -13.78
N CYS A 138 10.81 -0.87 -13.82
CA CYS A 138 11.10 0.16 -12.83
C CYS A 138 11.56 1.44 -13.51
N VAL A 139 11.11 2.57 -12.98
CA VAL A 139 11.46 3.90 -13.45
C VAL A 139 11.89 4.75 -12.27
N GLY A 140 13.13 5.23 -12.26
CA GLY A 140 13.64 6.09 -11.20
C GLY A 140 14.09 5.35 -9.93
N PRO A 141 14.70 6.09 -8.98
CA PRO A 141 15.35 5.51 -7.81
C PRO A 141 14.35 4.90 -6.83
N LEU A 142 14.82 4.01 -5.97
CA LEU A 142 14.02 3.36 -4.92
C LEU A 142 12.82 2.58 -5.49
N SER A 143 13.00 1.95 -6.64
CA SER A 143 11.97 1.15 -7.31
C SER A 143 12.31 -0.34 -7.25
N LEU A 144 11.33 -1.18 -6.96
CA LEU A 144 11.46 -2.63 -6.90
C LEU A 144 10.21 -3.27 -7.51
N ALA A 145 10.38 -4.16 -8.48
CA ALA A 145 9.31 -4.97 -9.05
C ALA A 145 9.74 -6.43 -9.12
N LEU A 146 8.84 -7.35 -8.74
CA LEU A 146 9.09 -8.77 -8.60
C LEU A 146 7.88 -9.57 -9.09
N ASN A 147 8.10 -10.53 -9.99
CA ASN A 147 7.14 -11.58 -10.30
C ASN A 147 7.76 -12.93 -9.87
N LEU A 148 7.25 -13.50 -8.78
CA LEU A 148 7.81 -14.71 -8.18
C LEU A 148 7.56 -15.96 -9.03
N THR A 149 6.57 -15.95 -9.91
CA THR A 149 6.25 -17.10 -10.76
C THR A 149 7.16 -17.20 -11.96
N SER A 150 7.48 -16.07 -12.60
CA SER A 150 8.42 -16.03 -13.72
C SER A 150 9.88 -15.85 -13.28
N GLY A 151 10.11 -15.47 -12.01
CA GLY A 151 11.45 -15.14 -11.50
C GLY A 151 11.99 -13.79 -12.01
N GLN A 152 11.16 -13.01 -12.69
CA GLN A 152 11.55 -11.70 -13.20
C GLN A 152 11.59 -10.69 -12.06
N PHE A 153 12.65 -9.89 -12.04
CA PHE A 153 12.78 -8.81 -11.08
C PHE A 153 13.43 -7.60 -11.73
N CYS A 154 13.11 -6.44 -11.17
CA CYS A 154 13.75 -5.19 -11.48
C CYS A 154 13.98 -4.43 -10.18
N VAL A 155 15.13 -3.78 -10.07
CA VAL A 155 15.47 -2.93 -8.94
C VAL A 155 16.31 -1.75 -9.42
N LEU A 156 15.93 -0.55 -9.00
CA LEU A 156 16.69 0.67 -9.22
C LEU A 156 17.03 1.29 -7.87
N GLY A 157 18.32 1.29 -7.54
CA GLY A 157 18.87 1.88 -6.33
C GLY A 157 18.99 3.41 -6.43
N SER A 158 19.40 4.01 -5.31
CA SER A 158 19.66 5.44 -5.14
C SER A 158 20.83 5.94 -5.97
#